data_AF-A0A6J5BRY1-F1
#
_entry.id   AF-A0A6J5BRY1-F1
#
_cell.length_a   1.000
_cell.length_b   1.000
_cell.length_c   1.000
_cell.angle_alpha   90.00
_cell.angle_beta   90.00
_cell.angle_gamma   90.00
#
_symmetry.space_group_name_H-M   'P 1'
#
loop_
_entity.id
_entity.type
_entity.pdbx_description
1 polymer ?
#
loop_
_entity_poly.entity_id
_entity_poly.type
_entity_poly.pdbx_seq_one_letter_code
_entity_poly.pdbx_strand_id
1 'polypeptide(L)'
;MEISLNPSHTTAFFNALDNWTYDGYHVDQRLIARRKPGENQIFEIWGASIVFHPVPAQNNYSGVVRTETVFAEQLQKRVDSKDEIVEIVNRAMRGEIQTNDGISVCLRGVLGPTTEINREGWFFDSNICVVGDANGDVARDLQSVDNELRLAEIPFDGISDLAGWFGITLPIEYGTPSITVRIAAPADLRIAETILEQDKLSLVIHTHPAFDTSQLRLALRAVPGDGLSARMQVAQRIEWASLEGRLEGTAVIPIKDADQVLTMLMVGKNPVRRQWFADKTKARNQRLMAYRLYDKDLSQLRKAVLKEDDSSRFEKAVAGMLFLRGFTPVELLETDGPDLIVATPLGRLAIIECTLRSADIAKKIGKLVDRRAKLEKALEESKHLPTVIAVLVCRQDANELAAEAKSAEENRVLLVTGENLRHQLDVEPRAPVDPDSLYEQALQMLATKRL
;
A
#
# COMPACT_ATOMS: atom_id res chain seq x y z
N MET A 1 -17.47 -32.21 15.50
CA MET A 1 -18.17 -30.98 15.06
C MET A 1 -18.09 -31.01 13.54
N GLU A 2 -19.15 -31.43 12.84
CA GLU A 2 -19.16 -31.42 11.38
C GLU A 2 -19.17 -29.95 10.93
N ILE A 3 -18.04 -29.48 10.39
CA ILE A 3 -17.98 -28.17 9.74
C ILE A 3 -18.77 -28.34 8.44
N SER A 4 -20.03 -27.90 8.43
CA SER A 4 -20.81 -27.90 7.18
C SER A 4 -20.16 -26.88 6.24
N LEU A 5 -19.45 -27.39 5.25
CA LEU A 5 -18.93 -26.59 4.15
C LEU A 5 -20.11 -25.88 3.51
N ASN A 6 -20.08 -24.55 3.44
CA ASN A 6 -21.03 -23.82 2.63
C ASN A 6 -20.63 -24.05 1.16
N PRO A 7 -21.36 -24.89 0.39
CA PRO A 7 -20.91 -25.34 -0.92
C PRO A 7 -20.76 -24.19 -1.92
N SER A 8 -21.43 -23.06 -1.67
CA SER A 8 -21.41 -21.89 -2.53
C SER A 8 -20.03 -21.23 -2.63
N HIS A 9 -19.21 -21.26 -1.58
CA HIS A 9 -17.91 -20.57 -1.59
C HIS A 9 -16.82 -21.38 -2.30
N THR A 10 -16.75 -22.67 -2.00
CA THR A 10 -15.90 -23.60 -2.74
C THR A 10 -16.23 -23.56 -4.23
N THR A 11 -17.52 -23.50 -4.58
CA THR A 11 -17.98 -23.32 -5.97
C THR A 11 -17.49 -22.01 -6.58
N ALA A 12 -17.55 -20.89 -5.84
CA ALA A 12 -17.05 -19.60 -6.32
C ALA A 12 -15.53 -19.62 -6.58
N PHE A 13 -14.77 -20.28 -5.70
CA PHE A 13 -13.33 -20.46 -5.87
C PHE A 13 -12.99 -21.29 -7.11
N PHE A 14 -13.62 -22.45 -7.30
CA PHE A 14 -13.38 -23.27 -8.50
C PHE A 14 -13.85 -22.57 -9.79
N ASN A 15 -14.94 -21.80 -9.74
CA ASN A 15 -15.32 -20.94 -10.86
C ASN A 15 -14.24 -19.88 -11.16
N ALA A 16 -13.60 -19.31 -10.12
CA ALA A 16 -12.48 -18.40 -10.33
C ALA A 16 -11.28 -19.15 -10.92
N LEU A 17 -10.89 -20.30 -10.35
CA LEU A 17 -9.82 -21.14 -10.90
C LEU A 17 -10.04 -21.40 -12.39
N ASP A 18 -11.27 -21.73 -12.79
CA ASP A 18 -11.56 -22.02 -14.19
C ASP A 18 -11.51 -20.79 -15.12
N ASN A 19 -12.02 -19.65 -14.67
CA ASN A 19 -12.17 -18.46 -15.52
C ASN A 19 -11.01 -17.46 -15.40
N TRP A 20 -10.26 -17.53 -14.31
CA TRP A 20 -9.19 -16.60 -13.99
C TRP A 20 -7.83 -17.12 -14.39
N THR A 21 -7.60 -18.43 -14.47
CA THR A 21 -6.27 -18.96 -14.75
C THR A 21 -6.05 -19.27 -16.22
N TYR A 22 -4.83 -19.02 -16.68
CA TYR A 22 -4.39 -19.20 -18.07
C TYR A 22 -2.97 -19.78 -18.07
N ASP A 23 -2.56 -20.30 -19.22
CA ASP A 23 -1.18 -20.76 -19.44
C ASP A 23 -0.19 -19.62 -19.25
N GLY A 24 0.93 -19.89 -18.59
CA GLY A 24 1.98 -18.91 -18.33
C GLY A 24 1.79 -18.08 -17.06
N TYR A 25 0.82 -18.41 -16.21
CA TYR A 25 0.75 -17.89 -14.85
C TYR A 25 2.02 -18.19 -14.06
N HIS A 26 2.27 -17.39 -13.03
CA HIS A 26 3.36 -17.63 -12.09
C HIS A 26 2.80 -18.09 -10.75
N VAL A 27 3.44 -19.10 -10.15
CA VAL A 27 3.13 -19.54 -8.78
C VAL A 27 4.21 -19.03 -7.84
N ASP A 28 3.79 -18.42 -6.73
CA ASP A 28 4.59 -18.13 -5.54
C ASP A 28 4.10 -19.04 -4.42
N GLN A 29 4.81 -20.14 -4.21
CA GLN A 29 4.54 -21.11 -3.17
C GLN A 29 5.49 -20.87 -2.01
N ARG A 30 4.95 -20.71 -0.81
CA ARG A 30 5.68 -20.47 0.43
C ARG A 30 5.20 -21.46 1.47
N LEU A 31 6.11 -22.10 2.18
CA LEU A 31 5.72 -23.03 3.24
C LEU A 31 6.73 -23.02 4.38
N ILE A 32 6.24 -23.30 5.57
CA ILE A 32 7.01 -23.66 6.75
C ILE A 32 6.45 -24.97 7.26
N ALA A 33 7.33 -25.95 7.45
CA ALA A 33 7.00 -27.29 7.86
C ALA A 33 8.01 -27.81 8.89
N ARG A 34 7.56 -28.78 9.69
CA ARG A 34 8.39 -29.48 10.67
C ARG A 34 8.67 -30.89 10.19
N ARG A 35 9.90 -31.35 10.37
CA ARG A 35 10.22 -32.77 10.19
C ARG A 35 9.52 -33.61 11.26
N LYS A 36 8.88 -34.71 10.87
CA LYS A 36 8.33 -35.67 11.83
C LYS A 36 9.45 -36.40 12.57
N PRO A 37 9.42 -36.50 13.91
CA PRO A 37 10.37 -37.30 14.65
C PRO A 37 10.35 -38.76 14.18
N GLY A 38 11.52 -39.31 13.84
CA GLY A 38 11.67 -40.72 13.45
C GLY A 38 11.36 -41.04 11.98
N GLU A 39 10.86 -40.09 11.19
CA GLU A 39 10.60 -40.28 9.76
C GLU A 39 11.58 -39.43 8.93
N ASN A 40 12.40 -40.11 8.12
CA ASN A 40 13.25 -39.41 7.15
C ASN A 40 12.38 -38.92 5.99
N GLN A 41 12.47 -37.61 5.70
CA GLN A 41 11.81 -36.94 4.56
C GLN A 41 10.29 -36.73 4.66
N ILE A 42 9.67 -36.95 5.81
CA ILE A 42 8.25 -36.60 6.01
C ILE A 42 8.16 -35.32 6.83
N PHE A 43 7.52 -34.32 6.24
CA PHE A 43 7.34 -32.99 6.82
C PHE A 43 5.87 -32.67 7.02
N GLU A 44 5.54 -32.12 8.19
CA GLU A 44 4.22 -31.64 8.57
C GLU A 44 4.13 -30.12 8.36
N ILE A 45 3.16 -29.68 7.59
CA ILE A 45 2.94 -28.24 7.34
C ILE A 45 2.54 -27.54 8.65
N TRP A 46 3.22 -26.45 8.99
CA TRP A 46 2.77 -25.49 10.00
C TRP A 46 1.97 -24.35 9.39
N GLY A 47 2.39 -23.89 8.21
CA GLY A 47 1.67 -22.90 7.43
C GLY A 47 2.20 -22.85 6.00
N ALA A 48 1.31 -22.63 5.04
CA ALA A 48 1.68 -22.46 3.66
C ALA A 48 0.77 -21.48 2.93
N SER A 49 1.32 -20.82 1.92
CA SER A 49 0.62 -19.91 1.01
C SER A 49 1.01 -20.24 -0.42
N ILE A 50 0.03 -20.40 -1.31
CA ILE A 50 0.23 -20.61 -2.74
C ILE A 50 -0.52 -19.50 -3.45
N VAL A 51 0.19 -18.63 -4.15
CA VAL A 51 -0.40 -17.50 -4.87
C VAL A 51 -0.12 -17.62 -6.35
N PHE A 52 -1.18 -17.61 -7.16
CA PHE A 52 -1.08 -17.61 -8.61
C PHE A 52 -1.24 -16.19 -9.16
N HIS A 53 -0.25 -15.72 -9.91
CA HIS A 53 -0.19 -14.39 -10.49
C HIS A 53 -0.24 -14.43 -12.03
N PRO A 54 -1.01 -13.54 -12.69
CA PRO A 54 -1.03 -13.43 -14.15
C PRO A 54 0.27 -12.86 -14.74
N VAL A 55 1.12 -12.24 -13.91
CA VAL A 55 2.35 -11.55 -14.33
C VAL A 55 3.48 -12.01 -13.41
N PRO A 56 4.71 -12.20 -13.93
CA PRO A 56 5.86 -12.54 -13.10
C PRO A 56 6.13 -11.50 -12.01
N ALA A 57 6.64 -11.97 -10.87
CA ALA A 57 7.28 -11.10 -9.90
C ALA A 57 8.53 -10.44 -10.53
N GLN A 58 8.81 -9.19 -10.16
CA GLN A 58 9.98 -8.47 -10.67
C GLN A 58 11.30 -9.10 -10.21
N ASN A 59 11.29 -9.71 -9.02
CA ASN A 59 12.44 -10.34 -8.40
C ASN A 59 12.10 -11.81 -8.09
N ASN A 60 13.10 -12.68 -8.22
CA ASN A 60 13.01 -14.07 -7.81
C ASN A 60 13.56 -14.22 -6.38
N TYR A 61 12.69 -14.54 -5.43
CA TYR A 61 13.00 -14.77 -4.03
C TYR A 61 12.99 -16.26 -3.66
N SER A 62 13.09 -17.15 -4.65
CA SER A 62 13.11 -18.59 -4.38
C SER A 62 14.30 -18.95 -3.49
N GLY A 63 14.05 -19.77 -2.47
CA GLY A 63 15.05 -20.12 -1.47
C GLY A 63 14.54 -21.19 -0.51
N VAL A 64 15.48 -21.84 0.17
CA VAL A 64 15.21 -22.94 1.09
C VAL A 64 15.97 -22.71 2.40
N VAL A 65 15.29 -22.90 3.53
CA VAL A 65 15.88 -22.91 4.86
C VAL A 65 15.67 -24.31 5.44
N ARG A 66 16.77 -24.96 5.81
CA ARG A 66 16.78 -26.32 6.36
C ARG A 66 17.54 -26.35 7.67
N THR A 67 16.88 -26.82 8.72
CA THR A 67 17.50 -27.21 9.99
C THR A 67 17.25 -28.69 10.25
N GLU A 68 17.59 -29.17 11.45
CA GLU A 68 17.28 -30.54 11.84
C GLU A 68 15.77 -30.79 11.91
N THR A 69 15.02 -29.80 12.44
CA THR A 69 13.58 -29.90 12.69
C THR A 69 12.71 -29.06 11.77
N VAL A 70 13.24 -27.98 11.16
CA VAL A 70 12.48 -27.04 10.33
C VAL A 70 12.85 -27.17 8.86
N PHE A 71 11.83 -27.12 8.01
CA PHE A 71 11.96 -26.97 6.56
C PHE A 71 11.07 -25.81 6.12
N ALA A 72 11.66 -24.79 5.51
CA ALA A 72 10.93 -23.70 4.87
C ALA A 72 11.40 -23.51 3.44
N GLU A 73 10.48 -23.21 2.54
CA GLU A 73 10.76 -23.03 1.11
C GLU A 73 9.88 -21.94 0.53
N GLN A 74 10.49 -21.13 -0.34
CA GLN A 74 9.81 -20.23 -1.25
C GLN A 74 10.17 -20.68 -2.66
N LEU A 75 9.16 -20.94 -3.47
CA LEU A 75 9.30 -21.35 -4.86
C LEU A 75 8.50 -20.36 -5.72
N GLN A 76 9.21 -19.64 -6.57
CA GLN A 76 8.63 -18.78 -7.59
C GLN A 76 8.97 -19.35 -8.97
N LYS A 77 7.96 -19.87 -9.67
CA LYS A 77 8.13 -20.43 -11.01
C LYS A 77 6.99 -20.06 -11.95
N ARG A 78 7.27 -20.08 -13.25
CA ARG A 78 6.24 -20.05 -14.27
C ARG A 78 5.56 -21.42 -14.33
N VAL A 79 4.26 -21.42 -14.52
CA VAL A 79 3.42 -22.61 -14.71
C VAL A 79 3.03 -22.65 -16.17
N ASP A 80 3.37 -23.73 -16.85
CA ASP A 80 3.29 -23.79 -18.32
C ASP A 80 1.85 -23.98 -18.80
N SER A 81 1.01 -24.64 -18.00
CA SER A 81 -0.37 -24.93 -18.36
C SER A 81 -1.36 -24.69 -17.22
N LYS A 82 -2.60 -24.36 -17.58
CA LYS A 82 -3.72 -24.32 -16.63
C LYS A 82 -3.90 -25.64 -15.87
N ASP A 83 -3.66 -26.79 -16.52
CA ASP A 83 -3.81 -28.09 -15.89
C ASP A 83 -2.82 -28.30 -14.72
N GLU A 84 -1.60 -27.80 -14.84
CA GLU A 84 -0.61 -27.83 -13.74
C GLU A 84 -1.09 -26.95 -12.56
N ILE A 85 -1.70 -25.79 -12.83
CA ILE A 85 -2.31 -24.95 -11.78
C ILE A 85 -3.40 -25.75 -11.04
N VAL A 86 -4.31 -26.36 -11.79
CA VAL A 86 -5.41 -27.18 -11.24
C VAL A 86 -4.87 -28.35 -10.43
N GLU A 87 -3.79 -28.99 -10.86
CA GLU A 87 -3.13 -30.05 -10.12
C GLU A 87 -2.57 -29.54 -8.78
N ILE A 88 -1.80 -28.43 -8.79
CA ILE A 88 -1.25 -27.82 -7.57
C ILE A 88 -2.37 -27.48 -6.58
N VAL A 89 -3.45 -26.87 -7.07
CA VAL A 89 -4.62 -26.54 -6.24
C VAL A 89 -5.25 -27.81 -5.66
N ASN A 90 -5.50 -28.83 -6.47
CA ASN A 90 -6.11 -30.08 -6.01
C ASN A 90 -5.26 -30.80 -4.97
N ARG A 91 -3.92 -30.71 -5.06
CA ARG A 91 -3.01 -31.25 -4.04
C ARG A 91 -3.09 -30.45 -2.75
N ALA A 92 -3.02 -29.12 -2.84
CA ALA A 92 -3.20 -28.26 -1.68
C ALA A 92 -4.53 -28.52 -0.95
N MET A 93 -5.60 -28.76 -1.72
CA MET A 93 -6.93 -29.13 -1.22
C MET A 93 -6.97 -30.46 -0.47
N ARG A 94 -6.06 -31.39 -0.77
CA ARG A 94 -5.83 -32.63 -0.03
C ARG A 94 -4.83 -32.47 1.13
N GLY A 95 -4.37 -31.24 1.40
CA GLY A 95 -3.36 -30.96 2.40
C GLY A 95 -1.94 -31.26 1.94
N GLU A 96 -1.66 -31.38 0.64
CA GLU A 96 -0.36 -31.78 0.11
C GLU A 96 0.31 -30.64 -0.67
N ILE A 97 1.61 -30.46 -0.46
CA ILE A 97 2.45 -29.55 -1.26
C ILE A 97 3.69 -30.30 -1.75
N GLN A 98 4.04 -30.13 -3.02
CA GLN A 98 5.32 -30.59 -3.55
C GLN A 98 6.32 -29.46 -3.59
N THR A 99 7.49 -29.73 -3.03
CA THR A 99 8.64 -28.82 -3.05
C THR A 99 9.39 -28.91 -4.37
N ASN A 100 10.30 -27.97 -4.62
CA ASN A 100 11.14 -27.99 -5.82
C ASN A 100 12.02 -29.25 -5.90
N ASP A 101 12.42 -29.80 -4.74
CA ASP A 101 13.25 -31.00 -4.63
C ASP A 101 12.43 -32.30 -4.68
N GLY A 102 11.14 -32.22 -4.97
CA GLY A 102 10.24 -33.37 -5.06
C GLY A 102 9.80 -33.94 -3.71
N ILE A 103 10.17 -33.31 -2.60
CA ILE A 103 9.68 -33.68 -1.26
C ILE A 103 8.19 -33.35 -1.17
N SER A 104 7.39 -34.30 -0.69
CA SER A 104 5.97 -34.10 -0.39
C SER A 104 5.81 -33.70 1.07
N VAL A 105 5.17 -32.56 1.31
CA VAL A 105 4.88 -32.01 2.64
C VAL A 105 3.38 -32.08 2.84
N CYS A 106 2.94 -32.59 3.99
CA CYS A 106 1.52 -32.87 4.24
C CYS A 106 0.99 -32.12 5.47
N LEU A 107 -0.25 -31.67 5.36
CA LEU A 107 -1.04 -31.15 6.45
C LEU A 107 -1.58 -32.32 7.28
N ARG A 108 -1.41 -32.27 8.59
CA ARG A 108 -1.94 -33.30 9.49
C ARG A 108 -3.45 -33.17 9.60
N GLY A 109 -4.19 -34.26 9.41
CA GLY A 109 -5.63 -34.34 9.69
C GLY A 109 -6.45 -33.26 8.98
N VAL A 110 -6.58 -33.35 7.66
CA VAL A 110 -7.29 -32.34 6.86
C VAL A 110 -8.76 -32.26 7.29
N LEU A 111 -9.14 -31.12 7.85
CA LEU A 111 -10.51 -30.83 8.30
C LEU A 111 -11.42 -30.33 7.17
N GLY A 112 -10.81 -30.00 6.02
CA GLY A 112 -11.50 -29.54 4.82
C GLY A 112 -11.21 -28.07 4.50
N PRO A 113 -11.69 -27.59 3.33
CA PRO A 113 -11.46 -26.23 2.88
C PRO A 113 -12.41 -25.22 3.51
N THR A 114 -11.94 -24.01 3.73
CA THR A 114 -12.69 -22.85 4.21
C THR A 114 -12.37 -21.66 3.32
N THR A 115 -13.18 -20.61 3.33
CA THR A 115 -12.92 -19.40 2.54
C THR A 115 -13.15 -18.17 3.41
N GLU A 116 -12.25 -17.20 3.33
CA GLU A 116 -12.47 -15.91 3.98
C GLU A 116 -13.31 -15.02 3.05
N ILE A 117 -14.46 -14.55 3.55
CA ILE A 117 -15.33 -13.66 2.77
C ILE A 117 -15.11 -12.23 3.24
N ASN A 118 -14.31 -11.47 2.51
CA ASN A 118 -14.27 -10.03 2.68
C ASN A 118 -15.31 -9.36 1.78
N ARG A 119 -16.58 -9.28 2.20
CA ARG A 119 -17.67 -8.70 1.37
C ARG A 119 -17.47 -7.21 1.06
N GLU A 120 -16.73 -6.50 1.90
CA GLU A 120 -16.53 -5.06 1.80
C GLU A 120 -15.13 -4.68 1.34
N GLY A 121 -14.34 -5.67 0.91
CA GLY A 121 -12.98 -5.47 0.43
C GLY A 121 -12.90 -4.46 -0.71
N TRP A 122 -11.77 -3.76 -0.80
CA TRP A 122 -11.40 -2.95 -1.96
C TRP A 122 -10.74 -3.80 -3.05
N PHE A 123 -10.13 -4.91 -2.65
CA PHE A 123 -9.52 -5.91 -3.50
C PHE A 123 -10.05 -7.29 -3.13
N PHE A 124 -10.29 -8.11 -4.14
CA PHE A 124 -10.86 -9.45 -3.99
C PHE A 124 -9.98 -10.42 -4.76
N ASP A 125 -9.16 -11.17 -4.05
CA ASP A 125 -8.56 -12.40 -4.54
C ASP A 125 -9.52 -13.56 -4.33
N SER A 126 -9.49 -14.53 -5.24
CA SER A 126 -10.20 -15.78 -4.99
C SER A 126 -9.29 -16.64 -4.13
N ASN A 127 -9.73 -16.93 -2.91
CA ASN A 127 -8.94 -17.68 -1.95
C ASN A 127 -9.71 -18.87 -1.36
N ILE A 128 -8.95 -19.89 -0.97
CA ILE A 128 -9.42 -21.04 -0.21
C ILE A 128 -8.32 -21.44 0.78
N CYS A 129 -8.72 -21.85 1.98
CA CYS A 129 -7.84 -22.19 3.07
C CYS A 129 -8.16 -23.60 3.57
N VAL A 130 -7.19 -24.50 3.47
CA VAL A 130 -7.32 -25.89 3.91
C VAL A 130 -6.71 -25.98 5.30
N VAL A 131 -7.50 -26.42 6.27
CA VAL A 131 -7.10 -26.43 7.67
C VAL A 131 -6.80 -27.85 8.12
N GLY A 132 -5.73 -28.02 8.90
CA GLY A 132 -5.34 -29.28 9.52
C GLY A 132 -5.79 -29.38 10.97
N ASP A 133 -5.57 -30.55 11.57
CA ASP A 133 -5.76 -30.79 12.99
C ASP A 133 -4.86 -29.85 13.81
N ALA A 134 -5.41 -29.33 14.90
CA ALA A 134 -4.67 -28.48 15.82
C ALA A 134 -3.42 -29.22 16.35
N ASN A 135 -2.25 -28.65 16.10
CA ASN A 135 -1.00 -29.23 16.56
C ASN A 135 -0.78 -28.94 18.05
N GLY A 136 -1.17 -29.87 18.92
CA GLY A 136 -0.89 -29.78 20.36
C GLY A 136 0.60 -29.78 20.74
N ASP A 137 1.49 -30.13 19.81
CA ASP A 137 2.94 -30.31 20.07
C ASP A 137 3.84 -29.18 19.55
N VAL A 138 3.33 -28.17 18.83
CA VAL A 138 4.18 -27.08 18.28
C VAL A 138 4.69 -26.17 19.39
N ALA A 139 3.87 -25.87 20.40
CA ALA A 139 4.25 -24.96 21.49
C ALA A 139 5.34 -25.53 22.42
N ARG A 140 5.56 -26.85 22.43
CA ARG A 140 6.43 -27.51 23.42
C ARG A 140 7.93 -27.36 23.15
N ASP A 141 8.32 -26.94 21.94
CA ASP A 141 9.74 -26.96 21.51
C ASP A 141 10.18 -25.70 20.75
N LEU A 142 9.43 -24.59 20.90
CA LEU A 142 9.73 -23.35 20.18
C LEU A 142 11.14 -22.81 20.48
N GLN A 143 11.62 -22.97 21.71
CA GLN A 143 12.96 -22.50 22.07
C GLN A 143 14.08 -23.26 21.34
N SER A 144 13.94 -24.59 21.15
CA SER A 144 14.93 -25.36 20.40
C SER A 144 14.89 -24.99 18.92
N VAL A 145 13.68 -24.88 18.37
CA VAL A 145 13.44 -24.43 16.99
C VAL A 145 14.05 -23.06 16.74
N ASP A 146 13.85 -22.10 17.65
CA ASP A 146 14.42 -20.76 17.50
C ASP A 146 15.96 -20.78 17.53
N ASN A 147 16.56 -21.60 18.38
CA ASN A 147 18.01 -21.75 18.43
C ASN A 147 18.56 -22.44 17.18
N GLU A 148 17.88 -23.45 16.64
CA GLU A 148 18.24 -24.07 15.36
C GLU A 148 18.24 -23.04 14.23
N LEU A 149 17.21 -22.19 14.16
CA LEU A 149 17.09 -21.15 13.13
C LEU A 149 18.18 -20.08 13.24
N ARG A 150 18.61 -19.73 14.46
CA ARG A 150 19.75 -18.80 14.68
C ARG A 150 21.09 -19.40 14.25
N LEU A 151 21.21 -20.74 14.26
CA LEU A 151 22.42 -21.49 13.89
C LEU A 151 22.40 -21.99 12.43
N ALA A 152 21.31 -21.79 11.70
CA ALA A 152 21.18 -22.18 10.31
C ALA A 152 22.14 -21.40 9.40
N GLU A 153 22.38 -21.92 8.19
CA GLU A 153 23.21 -21.24 7.17
C GLU A 153 22.69 -19.83 6.84
N ILE A 154 21.37 -19.70 6.74
CA ILE A 154 20.67 -18.42 6.64
C ILE A 154 20.02 -18.18 8.01
N PRO A 155 20.59 -17.33 8.86
CA PRO A 155 20.12 -17.17 10.24
C PRO A 155 18.82 -16.36 10.29
N PHE A 156 17.89 -16.80 11.12
CA PHE A 156 16.67 -16.08 11.50
C PHE A 156 16.60 -15.93 13.02
N ASP A 157 16.02 -14.84 13.53
CA ASP A 157 15.78 -14.65 14.97
C ASP A 157 14.53 -15.41 15.44
N GLY A 158 14.52 -16.71 15.16
CA GLY A 158 13.45 -17.62 15.52
C GLY A 158 12.31 -17.73 14.51
N ILE A 159 11.30 -18.51 14.89
CA ILE A 159 10.22 -18.93 13.99
C ILE A 159 9.32 -17.77 13.55
N SER A 160 9.17 -16.75 14.39
CA SER A 160 8.37 -15.55 14.08
C SER A 160 9.03 -14.68 13.01
N ASP A 161 10.36 -14.53 13.05
CA ASP A 161 11.14 -13.81 12.03
C ASP A 161 11.06 -14.55 10.68
N LEU A 162 11.25 -15.88 10.70
CA LEU A 162 11.07 -16.73 9.52
C LEU A 162 9.64 -16.60 8.95
N ALA A 163 8.61 -16.71 9.78
CA ALA A 163 7.23 -16.56 9.37
C ALA A 163 6.94 -15.18 8.74
N GLY A 164 7.46 -14.12 9.34
CA GLY A 164 7.37 -12.75 8.85
C GLY A 164 8.04 -12.59 7.48
N TRP A 165 9.24 -13.15 7.31
CA TRP A 165 9.96 -13.13 6.04
C TRP A 165 9.17 -13.81 4.91
N PHE A 166 8.59 -14.98 5.18
CA PHE A 166 7.77 -15.72 4.20
C PHE A 166 6.36 -15.12 4.04
N GLY A 167 5.93 -14.22 4.93
CA GLY A 167 4.56 -13.67 4.94
C GLY A 167 3.51 -14.74 5.25
N ILE A 168 3.86 -15.71 6.11
CA ILE A 168 2.96 -16.80 6.53
C ILE A 168 2.52 -16.56 7.97
N THR A 169 1.22 -16.62 8.23
CA THR A 169 0.70 -16.62 9.60
C THR A 169 0.81 -18.03 10.19
N LEU A 170 1.59 -18.18 11.25
CA LEU A 170 1.77 -19.47 11.93
C LEU A 170 0.82 -19.66 13.12
N PRO A 171 0.42 -20.91 13.40
CA PRO A 171 -0.45 -21.25 14.53
C PRO A 171 0.32 -21.38 15.86
N ILE A 172 1.02 -20.33 16.30
CA ILE A 172 1.97 -20.45 17.44
C ILE A 172 1.26 -20.62 18.79
N GLU A 173 0.13 -19.92 19.02
CA GLU A 173 -0.56 -19.96 20.33
C GLU A 173 -1.89 -20.72 20.32
N TYR A 174 -2.76 -20.50 19.31
CA TYR A 174 -4.11 -21.11 19.25
C TYR A 174 -4.59 -21.39 17.81
N GLY A 175 -3.67 -21.37 16.84
CA GLY A 175 -4.03 -21.57 15.44
C GLY A 175 -4.08 -23.05 15.06
N THR A 176 -4.63 -23.31 13.88
CA THR A 176 -4.52 -24.60 13.20
C THR A 176 -3.57 -24.44 12.03
N PRO A 177 -2.73 -25.44 11.72
CA PRO A 177 -1.90 -25.39 10.54
C PRO A 177 -2.80 -25.30 9.30
N SER A 178 -2.34 -24.56 8.29
CA SER A 178 -3.17 -24.32 7.11
C SER A 178 -2.38 -24.14 5.82
N ILE A 179 -3.05 -24.39 4.70
CA ILE A 179 -2.59 -24.05 3.36
C ILE A 179 -3.58 -23.06 2.77
N THR A 180 -3.14 -21.84 2.52
CA THR A 180 -3.94 -20.83 1.83
C THR A 180 -3.57 -20.81 0.36
N VAL A 181 -4.55 -21.00 -0.52
CA VAL A 181 -4.39 -20.88 -1.96
C VAL A 181 -5.11 -19.63 -2.44
N ARG A 182 -4.44 -18.78 -3.21
CA ARG A 182 -4.96 -17.53 -3.76
C ARG A 182 -4.75 -17.49 -5.26
N ILE A 183 -5.76 -17.04 -5.98
CA ILE A 183 -5.72 -16.84 -7.43
C ILE A 183 -5.96 -15.36 -7.68
N ALA A 184 -4.92 -14.68 -8.17
CA ALA A 184 -5.04 -13.29 -8.58
C ALA A 184 -5.86 -13.22 -9.88
N ALA A 185 -6.71 -12.19 -9.98
CA ALA A 185 -7.55 -11.98 -11.15
C ALA A 185 -6.69 -11.72 -12.41
N PRO A 186 -7.12 -12.19 -13.59
CA PRO A 186 -6.40 -11.99 -14.85
C PRO A 186 -6.47 -10.56 -15.37
N ALA A 187 -7.25 -9.69 -14.74
CA ALA A 187 -7.54 -8.33 -15.18
C ALA A 187 -7.65 -7.41 -13.97
N ASP A 188 -7.04 -6.23 -14.02
CA ASP A 188 -7.15 -5.23 -12.95
C ASP A 188 -6.99 -3.77 -13.44
N LEU A 189 -7.41 -2.79 -12.64
CA LEU A 189 -7.23 -1.37 -12.92
C LEU A 189 -5.78 -0.94 -12.65
N ARG A 190 -5.20 -0.18 -13.59
CA ARG A 190 -3.96 0.56 -13.33
C ARG A 190 -4.30 1.85 -12.60
N ILE A 191 -4.37 1.77 -11.26
CA ILE A 191 -4.85 2.87 -10.40
C ILE A 191 -4.07 4.16 -10.66
N ALA A 192 -2.75 4.08 -10.79
CA ALA A 192 -1.90 5.26 -11.01
C ALA A 192 -2.14 5.97 -12.36
N GLU A 193 -2.66 5.26 -13.35
CA GLU A 193 -2.91 5.78 -14.71
C GLU A 193 -4.39 6.09 -14.95
N THR A 194 -5.26 5.63 -14.05
CA THR A 194 -6.69 5.93 -14.11
C THR A 194 -6.96 7.26 -13.42
N ILE A 195 -7.48 8.23 -14.18
CA ILE A 195 -7.62 9.62 -13.73
C ILE A 195 -9.03 10.12 -14.03
N LEU A 196 -9.65 10.74 -13.02
CA LEU A 196 -10.85 11.55 -13.19
C LEU A 196 -10.43 13.03 -13.21
N GLU A 197 -10.73 13.73 -14.29
CA GLU A 197 -10.41 15.15 -14.45
C GLU A 197 -11.34 15.79 -15.48
N GLN A 198 -11.82 17.01 -15.20
CA GLN A 198 -12.64 17.80 -16.12
C GLN A 198 -13.84 17.02 -16.69
N ASP A 199 -14.61 16.36 -15.81
CA ASP A 199 -15.77 15.54 -16.20
C ASP A 199 -15.45 14.34 -17.11
N LYS A 200 -14.19 13.86 -17.10
CA LYS A 200 -13.77 12.70 -17.89
C LYS A 200 -13.00 11.73 -17.02
N LEU A 201 -13.42 10.48 -17.02
CA LEU A 201 -12.67 9.37 -16.46
C LEU A 201 -11.87 8.69 -17.56
N SER A 202 -10.54 8.87 -17.54
CA SER A 202 -9.60 8.11 -18.36
C SER A 202 -9.24 6.84 -17.60
N LEU A 203 -9.73 5.70 -18.08
CA LEU A 203 -9.53 4.38 -17.49
C LEU A 203 -8.38 3.65 -18.18
N VAL A 204 -7.57 2.95 -17.38
CA VAL A 204 -6.59 1.98 -17.88
C VAL A 204 -6.72 0.67 -17.12
N ILE A 205 -6.88 -0.42 -17.86
CA ILE A 205 -6.96 -1.80 -17.35
C ILE A 205 -5.86 -2.61 -18.00
N HIS A 206 -5.16 -3.43 -17.21
CA HIS A 206 -4.26 -4.44 -17.74
C HIS A 206 -4.87 -5.82 -17.59
N THR A 207 -4.58 -6.73 -18.52
CA THR A 207 -4.97 -8.13 -18.40
C THR A 207 -3.90 -9.08 -18.90
N HIS A 208 -4.00 -10.33 -18.48
CA HIS A 208 -3.30 -11.45 -19.09
C HIS A 208 -3.54 -11.46 -20.61
N PRO A 209 -2.53 -11.77 -21.46
CA PRO A 209 -2.65 -11.72 -22.92
C PRO A 209 -3.72 -12.63 -23.51
N ALA A 210 -3.98 -13.78 -22.86
CA ALA A 210 -4.99 -14.74 -23.29
C ALA A 210 -6.39 -14.49 -22.69
N PHE A 211 -6.57 -13.40 -21.94
CA PHE A 211 -7.83 -13.11 -21.25
C PHE A 211 -8.97 -12.79 -22.23
N ASP A 212 -10.10 -13.47 -22.08
CA ASP A 212 -11.32 -13.13 -22.81
C ASP A 212 -11.97 -11.87 -22.21
N THR A 213 -11.75 -10.74 -22.88
CA THR A 213 -12.25 -9.42 -22.45
C THR A 213 -13.79 -9.35 -22.40
N SER A 214 -14.50 -10.27 -23.04
CA SER A 214 -15.97 -10.36 -22.97
C SER A 214 -16.48 -10.76 -21.59
N GLN A 215 -15.62 -11.33 -20.73
CA GLN A 215 -15.94 -11.69 -19.35
C GLN A 215 -15.86 -10.50 -18.40
N LEU A 216 -15.22 -9.41 -18.81
CA LEU A 216 -15.03 -8.23 -17.98
C LEU A 216 -16.35 -7.47 -17.81
N ARG A 217 -16.66 -7.08 -16.57
CA ARG A 217 -17.72 -6.10 -16.28
C ARG A 217 -17.11 -4.97 -15.48
N LEU A 218 -17.40 -3.74 -15.88
CA LEU A 218 -16.97 -2.56 -15.18
C LEU A 218 -18.17 -1.66 -14.97
N ALA A 219 -18.55 -1.52 -13.70
CA ALA A 219 -19.59 -0.59 -13.29
C ALA A 219 -18.95 0.67 -12.71
N LEU A 220 -19.55 1.81 -13.04
CA LEU A 220 -19.21 3.11 -12.47
C LEU A 220 -20.37 3.64 -11.63
N ARG A 221 -20.04 4.37 -10.57
CA ARG A 221 -20.98 5.20 -9.80
C ARG A 221 -20.35 6.56 -9.56
N ALA A 222 -20.90 7.59 -10.18
CA ALA A 222 -20.46 8.97 -10.00
C ALA A 222 -21.08 9.61 -8.74
N VAL A 223 -20.32 10.45 -8.03
CA VAL A 223 -20.71 11.13 -6.78
C VAL A 223 -20.11 12.55 -6.69
N PRO A 224 -20.90 13.61 -6.42
CA PRO A 224 -22.35 13.59 -6.52
C PRO A 224 -22.76 13.17 -7.94
N GLY A 225 -24.00 12.71 -8.07
CA GLY A 225 -24.51 12.23 -9.34
C GLY A 225 -26.03 12.27 -9.32
N ASP A 226 -26.63 12.25 -10.49
CA ASP A 226 -28.08 12.29 -10.68
C ASP A 226 -28.73 10.92 -10.37
N GLY A 227 -28.59 10.46 -9.13
CA GLY A 227 -29.22 9.24 -8.63
C GLY A 227 -28.82 7.97 -9.38
N LEU A 228 -29.79 7.35 -10.08
CA LEU A 228 -29.55 6.13 -10.85
C LEU A 228 -28.89 6.39 -12.21
N SER A 229 -29.06 7.57 -12.79
CA SER A 229 -28.44 7.91 -14.10
C SER A 229 -26.92 8.05 -13.99
N ALA A 230 -26.42 8.37 -12.79
CA ALA A 230 -25.00 8.40 -12.43
C ALA A 230 -24.35 7.00 -12.29
N ARG A 231 -25.10 5.92 -12.55
CA ARG A 231 -24.61 4.53 -12.49
C ARG A 231 -24.65 3.92 -13.88
N MET A 232 -23.54 3.35 -14.32
CA MET A 232 -23.43 2.82 -15.68
C MET A 232 -22.50 1.61 -15.78
N GLN A 233 -22.78 0.74 -16.73
CA GLN A 233 -21.88 -0.32 -17.18
C GLN A 233 -21.11 0.17 -18.40
N VAL A 234 -19.80 0.03 -18.37
CA VAL A 234 -18.91 0.69 -19.36
C VAL A 234 -17.90 -0.26 -20.00
N ALA A 235 -17.95 -1.55 -19.67
CA ALA A 235 -17.02 -2.54 -20.24
C ALA A 235 -17.00 -2.55 -21.77
N GLN A 236 -18.15 -2.32 -22.42
CA GLN A 236 -18.27 -2.27 -23.88
C GLN A 236 -17.61 -1.02 -24.53
N ARG A 237 -17.24 -0.02 -23.72
CA ARG A 237 -16.57 1.21 -24.19
C ARG A 237 -15.05 1.11 -24.10
N ILE A 238 -14.53 -0.04 -23.66
CA ILE A 238 -13.09 -0.27 -23.50
C ILE A 238 -12.53 -0.70 -24.86
N GLU A 239 -11.57 0.06 -25.34
CA GLU A 239 -10.77 -0.25 -26.51
C GLU A 239 -9.54 -1.05 -26.08
N TRP A 240 -9.32 -2.18 -26.72
CA TRP A 240 -8.28 -3.14 -26.34
C TRP A 240 -7.14 -3.11 -27.35
N ALA A 241 -5.91 -3.04 -26.84
CA ALA A 241 -4.69 -3.15 -27.61
C ALA A 241 -3.74 -4.17 -26.97
N SER A 242 -2.90 -4.83 -27.77
CA SER A 242 -1.82 -5.65 -27.25
C SER A 242 -0.57 -4.79 -27.05
N LEU A 243 0.01 -4.83 -25.86
CA LEU A 243 1.19 -4.06 -25.49
C LEU A 243 2.10 -4.94 -24.63
N GLU A 244 3.37 -5.12 -25.02
CA GLU A 244 4.40 -5.77 -24.19
C GLU A 244 3.99 -7.13 -23.57
N GLY A 245 3.28 -7.98 -24.32
CA GLY A 245 2.86 -9.30 -23.83
C GLY A 245 1.67 -9.28 -22.86
N ARG A 246 0.96 -8.15 -22.76
CA ARG A 246 -0.34 -8.03 -22.08
C ARG A 246 -1.40 -7.45 -23.02
N LEU A 247 -2.67 -7.55 -22.64
CA LEU A 247 -3.71 -6.71 -23.23
C LEU A 247 -3.94 -5.51 -22.33
N GLU A 248 -4.05 -4.35 -22.95
CA GLU A 248 -4.36 -3.09 -22.28
C GLU A 248 -5.68 -2.56 -22.80
N GLY A 249 -6.60 -2.31 -21.86
CA GLY A 249 -7.91 -1.75 -22.11
C GLY A 249 -7.94 -0.29 -21.71
N THR A 250 -8.27 0.60 -22.64
CA THR A 250 -8.39 2.04 -22.37
C THR A 250 -9.80 2.53 -22.69
N ALA A 251 -10.30 3.50 -21.92
CA ALA A 251 -11.57 4.15 -22.20
C ALA A 251 -11.57 5.57 -21.66
N VAL A 252 -12.21 6.49 -22.38
CA VAL A 252 -12.51 7.84 -21.90
C VAL A 252 -14.02 7.96 -21.72
N ILE A 253 -14.46 8.11 -20.48
CA ILE A 253 -15.88 8.08 -20.13
C ILE A 253 -16.30 9.46 -19.62
N PRO A 254 -17.31 10.10 -20.25
CA PRO A 254 -17.84 11.36 -19.74
C PRO A 254 -18.60 11.12 -18.44
N ILE A 255 -18.19 11.82 -17.38
CA ILE A 255 -18.79 11.79 -16.06
C ILE A 255 -19.13 13.23 -15.69
N LYS A 256 -20.37 13.66 -15.96
CA LYS A 256 -20.79 15.03 -15.69
C LYS A 256 -21.12 15.24 -14.21
N ASP A 257 -20.75 16.41 -13.70
CA ASP A 257 -21.18 16.95 -12.40
C ASP A 257 -20.85 16.05 -11.21
N ALA A 258 -19.77 15.27 -11.33
CA ALA A 258 -19.28 14.41 -10.27
C ALA A 258 -17.90 14.84 -9.79
N ASP A 259 -17.74 14.79 -8.48
CA ASP A 259 -16.50 15.11 -7.79
C ASP A 259 -15.64 13.84 -7.61
N GLN A 260 -16.27 12.66 -7.69
CA GLN A 260 -15.68 11.36 -7.48
C GLN A 260 -16.42 10.28 -8.29
N VAL A 261 -15.72 9.20 -8.65
CA VAL A 261 -16.30 8.01 -9.27
C VAL A 261 -15.80 6.76 -8.57
N LEU A 262 -16.73 5.89 -8.19
CA LEU A 262 -16.43 4.53 -7.77
C LEU A 262 -16.43 3.62 -8.99
N THR A 263 -15.30 2.98 -9.28
CA THR A 263 -15.20 1.88 -10.22
C THR A 263 -15.38 0.56 -9.50
N MET A 264 -16.14 -0.37 -10.09
CA MET A 264 -16.32 -1.74 -9.58
C MET A 264 -16.04 -2.71 -10.73
N LEU A 265 -14.86 -3.31 -10.69
CA LEU A 265 -14.37 -4.28 -11.67
C LEU A 265 -14.75 -5.69 -11.25
N MET A 266 -15.32 -6.44 -12.18
CA MET A 266 -15.67 -7.85 -12.05
C MET A 266 -15.07 -8.63 -13.23
N VAL A 267 -14.69 -9.88 -12.96
CA VAL A 267 -14.31 -10.86 -14.00
C VAL A 267 -15.25 -12.04 -13.87
N GLY A 268 -16.08 -12.26 -14.90
CA GLY A 268 -17.19 -13.19 -14.85
C GLY A 268 -18.21 -12.76 -13.79
N LYS A 269 -18.39 -13.59 -12.76
CA LYS A 269 -19.28 -13.32 -11.62
C LYS A 269 -18.55 -12.87 -10.35
N ASN A 270 -17.22 -12.82 -10.38
CA ASN A 270 -16.40 -12.55 -9.21
C ASN A 270 -15.97 -11.08 -9.18
N PRO A 271 -16.13 -10.37 -8.05
CA PRO A 271 -15.54 -9.05 -7.89
C PRO A 271 -14.01 -9.16 -7.89
N VAL A 272 -13.35 -8.14 -8.41
CA VAL A 272 -11.88 -8.05 -8.43
C VAL A 272 -11.43 -6.81 -7.67
N ARG A 273 -11.97 -5.64 -8.03
CA ARG A 273 -11.55 -4.37 -7.45
C ARG A 273 -12.69 -3.38 -7.32
N ARG A 274 -12.66 -2.64 -6.21
CA ARG A 274 -13.42 -1.41 -5.99
C ARG A 274 -12.39 -0.29 -5.80
N GLN A 275 -12.60 0.85 -6.43
CA GLN A 275 -11.67 1.97 -6.30
C GLN A 275 -12.40 3.30 -6.50
N TRP A 276 -12.14 4.27 -5.63
CA TRP A 276 -12.57 5.65 -5.83
C TRP A 276 -11.51 6.43 -6.59
N PHE A 277 -11.96 7.20 -7.56
CA PHE A 277 -11.18 8.23 -8.24
C PHE A 277 -11.84 9.57 -7.99
N ALA A 278 -11.09 10.54 -7.47
CA ALA A 278 -11.59 11.89 -7.23
C ALA A 278 -11.19 12.81 -8.40
N ASP A 279 -12.11 13.67 -8.84
CA ASP A 279 -11.82 14.68 -9.84
C ASP A 279 -10.94 15.75 -9.21
N LYS A 280 -9.68 15.85 -9.62
CA LYS A 280 -8.74 16.81 -9.02
C LYS A 280 -9.22 18.27 -9.15
N THR A 281 -10.06 18.57 -10.13
CA THR A 281 -10.58 19.93 -10.39
C THR A 281 -11.87 20.24 -9.64
N LYS A 282 -12.61 19.23 -9.16
CA LYS A 282 -13.92 19.40 -8.50
C LYS A 282 -13.99 18.88 -7.08
N ALA A 283 -13.20 17.87 -6.76
CA ALA A 283 -13.20 17.22 -5.47
C ALA A 283 -13.10 18.27 -4.37
N ARG A 284 -14.10 18.30 -3.50
CA ARG A 284 -14.14 19.28 -2.41
C ARG A 284 -13.09 18.88 -1.39
N ASN A 285 -12.21 19.81 -1.04
CA ASN A 285 -11.29 19.62 0.06
C ASN A 285 -12.10 19.48 1.37
N GLN A 286 -12.31 18.23 1.83
CA GLN A 286 -13.09 17.94 3.03
C GLN A 286 -12.50 18.61 4.28
N ARG A 287 -11.16 18.71 4.34
CA ARG A 287 -10.46 19.42 5.42
C ARG A 287 -10.78 20.90 5.40
N LEU A 288 -10.83 21.52 4.21
CA LEU A 288 -11.29 22.90 4.05
C LEU A 288 -12.75 23.07 4.48
N MET A 289 -13.64 22.14 4.13
CA MET A 289 -15.04 22.19 4.56
C MET A 289 -15.17 22.14 6.08
N ALA A 290 -14.46 21.22 6.72
CA ALA A 290 -14.44 21.10 8.18
C ALA A 290 -13.87 22.36 8.85
N TYR A 291 -12.77 22.90 8.30
CA TYR A 291 -12.15 24.11 8.82
C TYR A 291 -13.08 25.34 8.71
N ARG A 292 -13.73 25.51 7.56
CA ARG A 292 -14.66 26.63 7.29
C ARG A 292 -15.94 26.61 8.13
N LEU A 293 -16.28 25.45 8.72
CA LEU A 293 -17.39 25.37 9.66
C LEU A 293 -17.15 26.28 10.88
N TYR A 294 -15.89 26.43 11.29
CA TYR A 294 -15.49 27.18 12.47
C TYR A 294 -14.77 28.51 12.15
N ASP A 295 -13.99 28.55 11.06
CA ASP A 295 -13.35 29.77 10.56
C ASP A 295 -13.87 30.11 9.15
N LYS A 296 -15.00 30.82 9.10
CA LYS A 296 -15.62 31.25 7.85
C LYS A 296 -14.62 32.04 7.01
N ASP A 297 -14.54 31.67 5.74
CA ASP A 297 -13.63 32.27 4.75
C ASP A 297 -12.13 32.24 5.14
N LEU A 298 -11.74 31.38 6.09
CA LEU A 298 -10.38 31.31 6.63
C LEU A 298 -9.89 32.64 7.21
N SER A 299 -10.81 33.45 7.76
CA SER A 299 -10.53 34.80 8.23
C SER A 299 -9.52 34.85 9.38
N GLN A 300 -9.66 33.98 10.37
CA GLN A 300 -8.77 33.89 11.53
C GLN A 300 -7.43 33.30 11.12
N LEU A 301 -7.45 32.24 10.30
CA LEU A 301 -6.26 31.63 9.74
C LEU A 301 -5.44 32.68 8.97
N ARG A 302 -6.06 33.41 8.04
CA ARG A 302 -5.39 34.46 7.26
C ARG A 302 -4.83 35.56 8.16
N LYS A 303 -5.58 35.97 9.18
CA LYS A 303 -5.12 36.99 10.13
C LYS A 303 -3.88 36.51 10.90
N ALA A 304 -3.90 35.28 11.42
CA ALA A 304 -2.79 34.70 12.15
C ALA A 304 -1.54 34.51 11.28
N VAL A 305 -1.68 34.07 10.03
CA VAL A 305 -0.55 33.88 9.10
C VAL A 305 0.04 35.23 8.65
N LEU A 306 -0.79 36.21 8.31
CA LEU A 306 -0.34 37.40 7.56
C LEU A 306 -0.26 38.69 8.36
N LYS A 307 -0.90 38.77 9.55
CA LYS A 307 -1.09 40.06 10.24
C LYS A 307 -0.74 40.05 11.72
N GLU A 308 -0.85 38.92 12.41
CA GLU A 308 -0.61 38.88 13.86
C GLU A 308 0.89 38.72 14.18
N ASP A 309 1.37 39.45 15.17
CA ASP A 309 2.77 39.40 15.64
C ASP A 309 2.98 38.39 16.79
N ASP A 310 2.10 37.40 16.88
CA ASP A 310 2.15 36.31 17.85
C ASP A 310 2.73 35.06 17.17
N SER A 311 3.95 34.66 17.58
CA SER A 311 4.65 33.53 16.98
C SER A 311 3.92 32.20 17.20
N SER A 312 3.34 31.97 18.39
CA SER A 312 2.61 30.74 18.68
C SER A 312 1.35 30.63 17.81
N ARG A 313 0.66 31.75 17.59
CA ARG A 313 -0.48 31.77 16.66
C ARG A 313 -0.04 31.58 15.22
N PHE A 314 1.09 32.14 14.81
CA PHE A 314 1.65 31.94 13.48
C PHE A 314 1.97 30.46 13.22
N GLU A 315 2.62 29.78 14.16
CA GLU A 315 2.93 28.33 14.09
C GLU A 315 1.67 27.48 13.96
N LYS A 316 0.66 27.73 14.81
CA LYS A 316 -0.64 27.04 14.74
C LYS A 316 -1.36 27.29 13.41
N ALA A 317 -1.21 28.49 12.86
CA ALA A 317 -1.79 28.83 11.58
C ALA A 317 -1.08 28.11 10.42
N VAL A 318 0.26 28.02 10.45
CA VAL A 318 1.04 27.20 9.50
C VAL A 318 0.64 25.72 9.59
N ALA A 319 0.46 25.18 10.79
CA ALA A 319 -0.06 23.83 11.00
C ALA A 319 -1.46 23.66 10.38
N GLY A 320 -2.35 24.63 10.60
CA GLY A 320 -3.68 24.67 9.97
C GLY A 320 -3.61 24.64 8.45
N MET A 321 -2.70 25.39 7.83
CA MET A 321 -2.48 25.37 6.38
C MET A 321 -2.01 23.99 5.90
N LEU A 322 -1.04 23.37 6.58
CA LEU A 322 -0.53 22.04 6.25
C LEU A 322 -1.60 20.97 6.38
N PHE A 323 -2.45 21.06 7.41
CA PHE A 323 -3.63 20.22 7.54
C PHE A 323 -4.57 20.39 6.35
N LEU A 324 -4.90 21.63 5.95
CA LEU A 324 -5.73 21.88 4.77
C LEU A 324 -5.14 21.28 3.48
N ARG A 325 -3.81 21.17 3.39
CA ARG A 325 -3.07 20.55 2.29
C ARG A 325 -2.94 19.03 2.38
N GLY A 326 -3.39 18.47 3.49
CA GLY A 326 -3.54 17.04 3.69
C GLY A 326 -2.41 16.33 4.39
N PHE A 327 -1.44 17.08 4.87
CA PHE A 327 -0.46 16.60 5.84
C PHE A 327 -1.11 16.36 7.19
N THR A 328 -0.43 15.57 8.03
CA THR A 328 -0.75 15.41 9.45
C THR A 328 0.28 16.17 10.28
N PRO A 329 0.03 17.44 10.64
CA PRO A 329 0.95 18.21 11.46
C PRO A 329 0.82 17.88 12.95
N VAL A 330 1.94 17.94 13.65
CA VAL A 330 2.06 17.76 15.10
C VAL A 330 2.91 18.90 15.67
N GLU A 331 2.35 19.61 16.64
CA GLU A 331 3.06 20.54 17.53
C GLU A 331 3.64 19.72 18.68
N LEU A 332 4.94 19.86 18.94
CA LEU A 332 5.60 19.14 20.02
C LEU A 332 5.36 19.84 21.35
N LEU A 333 5.22 19.05 22.42
CA LEU A 333 5.17 19.59 23.78
C LEU A 333 6.55 20.04 24.29
N GLU A 334 7.62 19.55 23.66
CA GLU A 334 9.00 19.83 24.03
C GLU A 334 9.47 21.16 23.43
N THR A 335 10.13 21.98 24.24
CA THR A 335 10.53 23.34 23.87
C THR A 335 11.78 23.39 22.97
N ASP A 336 12.61 22.36 23.00
CA ASP A 336 13.81 22.26 22.14
C ASP A 336 13.55 21.52 20.81
N GLY A 337 12.31 21.10 20.56
CA GLY A 337 11.89 20.49 19.31
C GLY A 337 11.79 21.49 18.15
N PRO A 338 11.62 21.00 16.90
CA PRO A 338 11.12 21.84 15.82
C PRO A 338 9.72 22.37 16.15
N ASP A 339 9.37 23.55 15.63
CA ASP A 339 8.04 24.13 15.84
C ASP A 339 6.92 23.17 15.37
N LEU A 340 7.11 22.48 14.24
CA LEU A 340 6.21 21.40 13.79
C LEU A 340 6.98 20.20 13.21
N ILE A 341 6.41 19.01 13.39
CA ILE A 341 6.70 17.82 12.58
C ILE A 341 5.47 17.52 11.73
N VAL A 342 5.64 17.21 10.46
CA VAL A 342 4.55 16.82 9.58
C VAL A 342 4.82 15.49 8.88
N ALA A 343 3.76 14.69 8.74
CA ALA A 343 3.79 13.44 7.99
C ALA A 343 2.88 13.48 6.76
N THR A 344 3.32 12.84 5.67
CA THR A 344 2.47 12.52 4.52
C THR A 344 1.70 11.20 4.76
N PRO A 345 0.65 10.90 3.97
CA PRO A 345 -0.03 9.61 4.01
C PRO A 345 0.88 8.38 3.83
N LEU A 346 1.95 8.46 3.03
CA LEU A 346 2.95 7.39 2.91
C LEU A 346 4.02 7.39 4.03
N GLY A 347 3.83 8.18 5.09
CA GLY A 347 4.70 8.19 6.26
C GLY A 347 6.01 8.96 6.08
N ARG A 348 6.12 9.82 5.05
CA ARG A 348 7.31 10.67 4.85
C ARG A 348 7.27 11.87 5.77
N LEU A 349 8.43 12.29 6.26
CA LEU A 349 8.53 13.29 7.31
C LEU A 349 9.19 14.58 6.85
N ALA A 350 8.66 15.71 7.34
CA ALA A 350 9.32 17.00 7.28
C ALA A 350 9.29 17.69 8.64
N ILE A 351 10.33 18.47 8.93
CA ILE A 351 10.43 19.31 10.11
C ILE A 351 10.34 20.78 9.71
N ILE A 352 9.65 21.56 10.51
CA ILE A 352 9.31 22.94 10.17
C ILE A 352 9.69 23.87 11.31
N GLU A 353 10.38 24.95 10.98
CA GLU A 353 10.51 26.12 11.83
C GLU A 353 9.69 27.27 11.24
N CYS A 354 9.06 28.05 12.10
CA CYS A 354 8.34 29.26 11.76
C CYS A 354 9.07 30.48 12.34
N THR A 355 9.08 31.59 11.62
CA THR A 355 9.57 32.86 12.16
C THR A 355 8.81 34.06 11.62
N LEU A 356 8.62 35.05 12.49
CA LEU A 356 8.08 36.36 12.13
C LEU A 356 9.19 37.40 11.89
N ARG A 357 10.46 37.08 12.20
CA ARG A 357 11.59 38.02 12.19
C ARG A 357 12.71 37.51 11.29
N SER A 358 13.17 38.38 10.39
CA SER A 358 14.29 38.09 9.48
C SER A 358 15.59 37.84 10.25
N ALA A 359 15.82 38.57 11.34
CA ALA A 359 17.01 38.42 12.18
C ALA A 359 17.20 37.01 12.78
N ASP A 360 16.12 36.23 12.91
CA ASP A 360 16.16 34.87 13.50
C ASP A 360 16.40 33.77 12.45
N ILE A 361 16.34 34.11 11.15
CA ILE A 361 16.36 33.12 10.06
C ILE A 361 17.66 32.30 10.06
N ALA A 362 18.83 32.94 10.06
CA ALA A 362 20.11 32.23 10.02
C ALA A 362 20.26 31.22 11.18
N LYS A 363 19.82 31.62 12.38
CA LYS A 363 19.83 30.75 13.57
C LYS A 363 18.87 29.57 13.41
N LYS A 364 17.66 29.80 12.87
CA LYS A 364 16.67 28.73 12.63
C LYS A 364 17.09 27.76 11.52
N ILE A 365 17.78 28.24 10.47
CA ILE A 365 18.38 27.37 9.44
C ILE A 365 19.38 26.40 10.08
N GLY A 366 20.31 26.90 10.90
CA GLY A 366 21.28 26.04 11.61
C GLY A 366 20.59 24.98 12.46
N LYS A 367 19.59 25.38 13.26
CA LYS A 367 18.79 24.44 14.07
C LYS A 367 18.08 23.38 13.23
N LEU A 368 17.49 23.76 12.10
CA LEU A 368 16.83 22.83 11.18
C LEU A 368 17.79 21.79 10.62
N VAL A 369 18.99 22.21 10.22
CA VAL A 369 20.03 21.28 9.71
C VAL A 369 20.39 20.26 10.78
N ASP A 370 20.66 20.71 12.01
CA ASP A 370 21.02 19.84 13.13
C ASP A 370 19.88 18.87 13.49
N ARG A 371 18.65 19.38 13.58
CA ARG A 371 17.46 18.58 13.91
C ARG A 371 17.13 17.57 12.82
N ARG A 372 17.25 17.95 11.55
CA ARG A 372 17.12 17.03 10.41
C ARG A 372 18.13 15.90 10.57
N ALA A 373 19.42 16.21 10.64
CA ALA A 373 20.47 15.19 10.72
C ALA A 373 20.28 14.22 11.90
N LYS A 374 19.86 14.72 13.06
CA LYS A 374 19.52 13.87 14.22
C LYS A 374 18.36 12.93 13.94
N LEU A 375 17.28 13.42 13.31
CA LEU A 375 16.12 12.61 12.98
C LEU A 375 16.43 11.59 11.88
N GLU A 376 17.13 12.00 10.81
CA GLU A 376 17.53 11.09 9.72
C GLU A 376 18.38 9.93 10.26
N LYS A 377 19.34 10.23 11.16
CA LYS A 377 20.15 9.21 11.84
C LYS A 377 19.30 8.25 12.68
N ALA A 378 18.36 8.77 13.47
CA ALA A 378 17.49 7.92 14.29
C ALA A 378 16.57 7.02 13.45
N LEU A 379 16.09 7.53 12.31
CA LEU A 379 15.30 6.75 11.34
C LEU A 379 16.16 5.67 10.68
N GLU A 380 17.38 5.99 10.28
CA GLU A 380 18.33 5.04 9.70
C GLU A 380 18.68 3.90 10.69
N GLU A 381 18.98 4.24 11.94
CA GLU A 381 19.22 3.27 13.03
C GLU A 381 18.01 2.35 13.27
N SER A 382 16.80 2.85 13.00
CA SER A 382 15.54 2.11 13.12
C SER A 382 15.11 1.43 11.81
N LYS A 383 15.94 1.44 10.75
CA LYS A 383 15.65 0.88 9.41
C LYS A 383 14.40 1.48 8.73
N HIS A 384 14.08 2.73 9.03
CA HIS A 384 13.07 3.50 8.31
C HIS A 384 13.69 4.34 7.19
N LEU A 385 12.85 4.92 6.32
CA LEU A 385 13.31 5.84 5.28
C LEU A 385 13.96 7.06 5.96
N PRO A 386 15.27 7.31 5.75
CA PRO A 386 15.98 8.32 6.53
C PRO A 386 15.73 9.74 6.01
N THR A 387 15.18 9.92 4.80
CA THR A 387 15.05 11.24 4.18
C THR A 387 14.02 12.11 4.90
N VAL A 388 14.46 13.29 5.36
CA VAL A 388 13.60 14.28 6.00
C VAL A 388 13.77 15.65 5.33
N ILE A 389 12.66 16.31 4.99
CA ILE A 389 12.71 17.68 4.47
C ILE A 389 12.75 18.67 5.63
N ALA A 390 13.69 19.62 5.58
CA ALA A 390 13.72 20.76 6.48
C ALA A 390 13.06 21.98 5.81
N VAL A 391 12.09 22.59 6.48
CA VAL A 391 11.34 23.74 5.97
C VAL A 391 11.43 24.91 6.94
N LEU A 392 11.77 26.09 6.44
CA LEU A 392 11.67 27.34 7.18
C LEU A 392 10.52 28.16 6.60
N VAL A 393 9.54 28.48 7.42
CA VAL A 393 8.38 29.30 7.06
C VAL A 393 8.55 30.69 7.68
N CYS A 394 8.44 31.72 6.86
CA CYS A 394 8.55 33.10 7.28
C CYS A 394 7.48 33.97 6.62
N ARG A 395 7.14 35.08 7.28
CA ARG A 395 6.10 36.01 6.80
C ARG A 395 6.64 37.07 5.84
N GLN A 396 7.96 37.29 5.84
CA GLN A 396 8.66 38.23 4.96
C GLN A 396 8.57 37.79 3.50
N ASP A 397 8.61 38.77 2.60
CA ASP A 397 8.57 38.55 1.16
C ASP A 397 9.96 38.18 0.62
N ALA A 398 10.03 37.51 -0.54
CA ALA A 398 11.28 36.95 -1.04
C ALA A 398 12.35 38.02 -1.33
N ASN A 399 11.92 39.22 -1.73
CA ASN A 399 12.80 40.37 -1.99
C ASN A 399 13.53 40.89 -0.74
N GLU A 400 12.99 40.64 0.46
CA GLU A 400 13.58 41.03 1.74
C GLU A 400 14.57 39.99 2.29
N LEU A 401 14.66 38.82 1.64
CA LEU A 401 15.35 37.63 2.16
C LEU A 401 16.44 37.09 1.21
N ALA A 402 16.99 37.92 0.33
CA ALA A 402 17.91 37.43 -0.70
C ALA A 402 19.15 36.71 -0.13
N ALA A 403 19.72 37.21 0.96
CA ALA A 403 20.88 36.58 1.62
C ALA A 403 20.49 35.27 2.32
N GLU A 404 19.36 35.29 3.02
CA GLU A 404 18.81 34.16 3.75
C GLU A 404 18.34 33.03 2.83
N ALA A 405 17.76 33.36 1.67
CA ALA A 405 17.35 32.41 0.66
C ALA A 405 18.54 31.62 0.12
N LYS A 406 19.67 32.30 -0.13
CA LYS A 406 20.92 31.64 -0.53
C LYS A 406 21.44 30.70 0.58
N SER A 407 21.41 31.16 1.83
CA SER A 407 21.83 30.33 2.97
C SER A 407 20.94 29.10 3.15
N ALA A 408 19.62 29.25 3.01
CA ALA A 408 18.67 28.14 3.09
C ALA A 408 18.94 27.11 1.97
N GLU A 409 19.18 27.58 0.75
CA GLU A 409 19.52 26.75 -0.39
C GLU A 409 20.81 25.94 -0.18
N GLU A 410 21.89 26.60 0.25
CA GLU A 410 23.18 25.95 0.57
C GLU A 410 23.02 24.85 1.64
N ASN A 411 22.11 25.06 2.59
CA ASN A 411 21.82 24.12 3.68
C ASN A 411 20.70 23.11 3.37
N ARG A 412 20.16 23.12 2.15
CA ARG A 412 19.03 22.29 1.72
C ARG A 412 17.80 22.45 2.62
N VAL A 413 17.49 23.69 2.98
CA VAL A 413 16.28 24.07 3.70
C VAL A 413 15.34 24.72 2.71
N LEU A 414 14.10 24.21 2.63
CA LEU A 414 13.06 24.83 1.83
C LEU A 414 12.58 26.10 2.52
N LEU A 415 12.79 27.26 1.90
CA LEU A 415 12.28 28.53 2.40
C LEU A 415 10.89 28.80 1.83
N VAL A 416 9.91 28.99 2.72
CA VAL A 416 8.53 29.39 2.39
C VAL A 416 8.33 30.82 2.87
N THR A 417 8.04 31.73 1.95
CA THR A 417 7.94 33.18 2.19
C THR A 417 6.49 33.64 2.33
N GLY A 418 6.30 34.91 2.71
CA GLY A 418 4.99 35.57 2.79
C GLY A 418 4.20 35.49 1.47
N GLU A 419 4.88 35.61 0.34
CA GLU A 419 4.28 35.45 -0.99
C GLU A 419 3.73 34.04 -1.19
N ASN A 420 4.51 33.02 -0.82
CA ASN A 420 4.05 31.63 -0.89
C ASN A 420 2.84 31.42 0.03
N LEU A 421 2.87 31.94 1.26
CA LEU A 421 1.76 31.82 2.20
C LEU A 421 0.47 32.47 1.67
N ARG A 422 0.56 33.65 1.05
CA ARG A 422 -0.58 34.32 0.41
C ARG A 422 -1.13 33.50 -0.75
N HIS A 423 -0.26 33.03 -1.65
CA HIS A 423 -0.67 32.16 -2.76
C HIS A 423 -1.41 30.90 -2.26
N GLN A 424 -0.87 30.26 -1.22
CA GLN A 424 -1.45 29.06 -0.62
C GLN A 424 -2.82 29.31 0.03
N LEU A 425 -3.08 30.51 0.56
CA LEU A 425 -4.37 30.88 1.15
C LEU A 425 -5.40 31.34 0.12
N ASP A 426 -4.97 31.93 -1.00
CA ASP A 426 -5.85 32.53 -1.99
C ASP A 426 -6.28 31.54 -3.09
N VAL A 427 -5.33 30.77 -3.62
CA VAL A 427 -5.51 29.96 -4.84
C VAL A 427 -5.74 28.49 -4.49
N GLU A 428 -4.95 27.99 -3.57
CA GLU A 428 -4.72 26.56 -3.36
C GLU A 428 -5.56 25.81 -2.30
N PRO A 429 -6.38 26.43 -1.42
CA PRO A 429 -7.14 25.65 -0.43
C PRO A 429 -8.23 24.78 -1.05
N ARG A 430 -8.69 25.15 -2.25
CA ARG A 430 -9.93 24.63 -2.84
C ARG A 430 -9.79 23.23 -3.43
N ALA A 431 -8.63 22.92 -4.00
CA ALA A 431 -8.35 21.62 -4.58
C ALA A 431 -7.65 20.72 -3.54
N PRO A 432 -8.05 19.44 -3.39
CA PRO A 432 -7.27 18.48 -2.63
C PRO A 432 -5.94 18.29 -3.34
N VAL A 433 -4.86 18.41 -2.57
CA VAL A 433 -3.53 18.14 -3.07
C VAL A 433 -3.00 16.87 -2.44
N ASP A 434 -2.25 16.12 -3.22
CA ASP A 434 -1.53 14.95 -2.78
C ASP A 434 -0.26 15.38 -2.01
N PRO A 435 -0.19 15.19 -0.67
CA PRO A 435 0.96 15.59 0.12
C PRO A 435 2.24 14.85 -0.27
N ASP A 436 2.13 13.60 -0.74
CA ASP A 436 3.28 12.79 -1.15
C ASP A 436 3.88 13.33 -2.45
N SER A 437 3.04 13.74 -3.40
CA SER A 437 3.48 14.43 -4.62
C SER A 437 4.16 15.77 -4.31
N LEU A 438 3.62 16.57 -3.37
CA LEU A 438 4.26 17.83 -2.95
C LEU A 438 5.63 17.59 -2.29
N TYR A 439 5.72 16.53 -1.48
CA TYR A 439 6.96 16.13 -0.85
C TYR A 439 8.04 15.78 -1.89
N GLU A 440 7.69 15.00 -2.91
CA GLU A 440 8.60 14.68 -4.02
C GLU A 440 9.04 15.91 -4.80
N GLN A 441 8.11 16.83 -5.10
CA GLN A 441 8.44 18.07 -5.77
C GLN A 441 9.43 18.91 -4.95
N ALA A 442 9.23 18.98 -3.63
CA ALA A 442 10.15 19.66 -2.73
C ALA A 442 11.53 18.99 -2.71
N LEU A 443 11.61 17.65 -2.69
CA LEU A 443 12.88 16.93 -2.83
C LEU A 443 13.57 17.22 -4.16
N GLN A 444 12.83 17.20 -5.27
CA GLN A 444 13.37 17.49 -6.60
C GLN A 444 13.89 18.93 -6.70
N MET A 445 13.19 19.91 -6.10
CA MET A 445 13.66 21.29 -6.03
C MET A 445 14.99 21.40 -5.27
N LEU A 446 15.12 20.69 -4.14
CA LEU A 446 16.36 20.65 -3.36
C LEU A 446 17.49 19.88 -4.07
N ALA A 447 17.16 18.95 -4.98
CA ALA A 447 18.13 18.16 -5.73
C ALA A 447 18.60 18.82 -7.05
N THR A 448 17.73 19.59 -7.73
CA THR A 448 17.99 20.16 -9.07
C THR A 448 18.91 21.39 -9.01
N LYS A 449 18.97 22.09 -7.88
CA LYS A 449 19.85 23.24 -7.63
C LYS A 449 21.33 22.85 -7.40
N ARG A 450 21.75 21.73 -8.00
CA ARG A 450 23.06 21.08 -7.85
C ARG A 450 23.98 21.32 -9.06
N LEU A 451 23.60 22.22 -9.98
CA LEU A 451 24.34 22.55 -11.20
C LEU A 451 24.76 24.02 -11.21
#